data_AF-A0A2K3J5Y9-F1
#
_entry.id   AF-A0A2K3J5Y9-F1
#
_cell.length_a   1.000
_cell.length_b   1.000
_cell.length_c   1.000
_cell.angle_alpha   90.00
_cell.angle_beta   90.00
_cell.angle_gamma   90.00
#
_symmetry.space_group_name_H-M   'P 1'
#
loop_
_entity.id
_entity.type
_entity.pdbx_description
1 polymer ?
#
loop_
_entity_poly.entity_id
_entity_poly.type
_entity_poly.pdbx_seq_one_letter_code
_entity_poly.pdbx_strand_id
1 'polypeptide(L)'
;MNDISKSFANLVNYNNGFFKSEKQSAFLLSQTDCNVYTSCGNVYCNSFTIDYYCDKDGVVKVEQHNFKTGKIVLKWERKIKGKQTIQDKKTIAQLKRRIKKYEKSIKSREESIQKYIDKNMMDLYNSSMDYDKNALNNHLSKLKEYEN
;
A
#
# COMPACT_ATOMS: atom_id res chain seq x y z
N MET A 1 22.78 -13.17 20.05
CA MET A 1 21.76 -12.10 19.96
C MET A 1 20.55 -12.71 19.28
N ASN A 2 19.40 -12.84 19.95
CA ASN A 2 18.20 -13.39 19.33
C ASN A 2 17.65 -12.37 18.33
N ASP A 3 17.47 -12.78 17.08
CA ASP A 3 16.89 -11.91 16.05
C ASP A 3 15.40 -11.66 16.34
N ILE A 4 15.10 -10.46 16.82
CA ILE A 4 13.74 -10.00 17.14
C ILE A 4 13.09 -9.23 15.98
N SER A 5 13.73 -9.18 14.81
CA SER A 5 13.19 -8.49 13.62
C SER A 5 11.79 -8.96 13.26
N LYS A 6 11.49 -10.26 13.48
CA LYS A 6 10.15 -10.82 13.28
C LYS A 6 9.11 -10.20 14.20
N SER A 7 9.46 -9.85 15.43
CA SER A 7 8.55 -9.18 16.36
C SER A 7 8.18 -7.79 15.85
N PHE A 8 9.16 -6.99 15.43
CA PHE A 8 8.91 -5.66 14.85
C PHE A 8 8.11 -5.74 13.54
N ALA A 9 8.46 -6.66 12.63
CA ALA A 9 7.72 -6.90 11.40
C ALA A 9 6.26 -7.30 11.66
N ASN A 10 6.00 -8.09 12.71
CA ASN A 10 4.64 -8.46 13.10
C ASN A 10 3.81 -7.28 13.60
N LEU A 11 4.41 -6.31 14.31
CA LEU A 11 3.70 -5.10 14.71
C LEU A 11 3.25 -4.32 13.46
N VAL A 12 4.15 -4.16 12.49
CA VAL A 12 3.91 -3.45 11.23
C VAL A 12 2.81 -4.13 10.42
N ASN A 13 2.90 -5.45 10.21
CA ASN A 13 2.00 -6.18 9.32
C ASN A 13 0.60 -6.40 9.91
N TYR A 14 0.50 -6.57 11.24
CA TYR A 14 -0.74 -7.05 11.87
C TYR A 14 -1.34 -6.10 12.91
N ASN A 15 -0.60 -5.09 13.38
CA ASN A 15 -1.07 -4.20 14.43
C ASN A 15 -0.86 -2.72 14.10
N ASN A 16 -0.72 -2.36 12.82
CA ASN A 16 -0.43 -1.00 12.37
C ASN A 16 0.74 -0.35 13.15
N GLY A 17 1.75 -1.15 13.50
CA GLY A 17 2.92 -0.74 14.26
C GLY A 17 2.73 -0.58 15.77
N PHE A 18 1.52 -0.69 16.34
CA PHE A 18 1.31 -0.52 17.77
C PHE A 18 1.83 -1.70 18.59
N PHE A 19 2.29 -1.44 19.82
CA PHE A 19 2.54 -2.50 20.81
C PHE A 19 1.21 -3.13 21.27
N LYS A 20 1.26 -4.41 21.64
CA LYS A 20 0.08 -5.16 22.11
C LYS A 20 -0.08 -5.14 23.63
N SER A 21 0.98 -4.83 24.36
CA SER A 21 0.98 -4.75 25.83
C SER A 21 2.17 -3.95 26.36
N GLU A 22 2.06 -3.47 27.59
CA GLU A 22 3.15 -2.76 28.27
C GLU A 22 4.41 -3.62 28.40
N LYS A 23 4.26 -4.91 28.76
CA LYS A 23 5.39 -5.84 28.85
C LYS A 23 6.11 -6.00 27.50
N GLN A 24 5.36 -6.09 26.40
CA GLN A 24 5.94 -6.15 25.07
C GLN A 24 6.64 -4.82 24.72
N SER A 25 6.02 -3.68 25.04
CA SER A 25 6.62 -2.37 24.78
C SER A 25 7.96 -2.21 25.50
N ALA A 26 8.02 -2.53 26.80
CA ALA A 26 9.21 -2.42 27.61
C ALA A 26 10.33 -3.34 27.07
N PHE A 27 9.99 -4.58 26.73
CA PHE A 27 10.94 -5.51 26.14
C PHE A 27 11.46 -5.05 24.78
N LEU A 28 10.60 -4.63 23.85
CA LEU A 28 11.03 -4.26 22.50
C LEU A 28 11.78 -2.93 22.49
N LEU A 29 11.34 -1.93 23.27
CA LEU A 29 12.02 -0.65 23.40
C LEU A 29 13.40 -0.81 24.04
N SER A 30 13.58 -1.76 24.97
CA SER A 30 14.90 -2.05 25.56
C SER A 30 15.91 -2.61 24.54
N GLN A 31 15.46 -3.00 23.35
CA GLN A 31 16.30 -3.53 22.27
C GLN A 31 16.56 -2.48 21.19
N THR A 32 16.01 -1.28 21.34
CA THR A 32 16.24 -0.16 20.43
C THR A 32 17.39 0.70 20.93
N ASP A 33 18.13 1.28 20.00
CA ASP A 33 19.06 2.37 20.29
C ASP A 33 18.45 3.67 19.76
N CYS A 34 18.30 4.68 20.63
CA CYS A 34 17.68 5.96 20.30
C CYS A 34 16.30 5.81 19.61
N ASN A 35 15.48 4.84 20.07
CA ASN A 35 14.18 4.46 19.50
C ASN A 35 14.24 3.85 18.09
N VAL A 36 15.40 3.36 17.65
CA VAL A 36 15.55 2.65 16.37
C VAL A 36 16.02 1.23 16.64
N TYR A 37 15.30 0.26 16.09
CA TYR A 37 15.81 -1.10 15.96
C TYR A 37 16.32 -1.31 14.54
N THR A 38 17.60 -1.64 14.39
CA THR A 38 18.22 -1.92 13.09
C THR A 38 18.41 -3.42 12.91
N SER A 39 17.87 -3.93 11.82
CA SER A 39 18.07 -5.31 11.37
C SER A 39 18.92 -5.32 10.10
N CYS A 40 19.86 -6.25 10.00
CA CYS A 40 20.71 -6.39 8.82
C CYS A 40 20.27 -7.61 8.00
N GLY A 41 20.21 -7.45 6.68
CA GLY A 41 19.93 -8.53 5.75
C GLY A 41 20.93 -8.54 4.60
N ASN A 42 21.15 -9.72 4.01
CA ASN A 42 21.94 -9.88 2.80
C ASN A 42 21.22 -10.84 1.87
N VAL A 43 20.97 -10.40 0.64
CA VAL A 43 20.33 -11.21 -0.40
C VAL A 43 21.16 -11.08 -1.67
N TYR A 44 21.68 -12.21 -2.17
CA TYR A 44 22.50 -12.27 -3.39
C TYR A 44 23.65 -11.24 -3.40
N CYS A 45 24.43 -11.18 -2.31
CA CYS A 45 25.52 -10.23 -2.12
C CYS A 45 25.11 -8.75 -2.09
N ASN A 46 23.81 -8.44 -1.99
CA ASN A 46 23.32 -7.10 -1.71
C ASN A 46 22.94 -7.01 -0.23
N SER A 47 23.84 -6.43 0.56
CA SER A 47 23.57 -6.09 1.95
C SER A 47 22.60 -4.91 2.04
N PHE A 48 21.72 -4.95 3.02
CA PHE A 48 20.84 -3.85 3.39
C PHE A 48 20.61 -3.83 4.90
N THR A 49 20.21 -2.68 5.42
CA THR A 49 19.60 -2.58 6.75
C THR A 49 18.12 -2.26 6.63
N ILE A 50 17.35 -2.67 7.63
CA ILE A 50 15.98 -2.27 7.86
C ILE A 50 15.93 -1.60 9.23
N ASP A 51 15.56 -0.33 9.24
CA ASP A 51 15.42 0.46 10.46
C ASP A 51 13.95 0.58 10.83
N TYR A 52 13.61 0.17 12.04
CA TYR A 52 12.30 0.31 12.64
C TYR A 52 12.35 1.47 13.65
N TYR A 53 11.82 2.61 13.24
CA TYR A 53 11.71 3.79 14.10
C TYR A 53 10.50 3.65 15.01
N CYS A 54 10.70 3.87 16.30
CA CYS A 54 9.68 3.65 17.32
C CYS A 54 9.35 4.95 18.08
N ASP A 55 8.14 4.99 18.60
CA ASP A 55 7.70 5.90 19.67
C ASP A 55 7.27 5.07 20.88
N LYS A 56 6.73 5.74 21.90
CA LYS A 56 6.19 5.09 23.10
C LYS A 56 5.06 4.07 22.79
N ASP A 57 4.39 4.22 21.65
CA ASP A 57 3.21 3.43 21.30
C ASP A 57 3.55 2.27 20.34
N GLY A 58 4.74 2.27 19.71
CA GLY A 58 5.20 1.21 18.82
C GLY A 58 6.11 1.66 17.68
N VAL A 59 6.09 0.96 16.55
CA VAL A 59 6.77 1.34 15.29
C VAL A 59 5.98 2.42 14.55
N VAL A 60 6.64 3.52 14.19
CA VAL A 60 6.06 4.64 13.43
C VAL A 60 6.50 4.65 11.96
N LYS A 61 7.69 4.15 11.66
CA LYS A 61 8.29 4.20 10.32
C LYS A 61 9.24 3.03 10.13
N VAL A 62 9.27 2.49 8.91
CA VAL A 62 10.25 1.49 8.50
C VAL A 62 10.95 1.94 7.22
N GLU A 63 12.27 2.01 7.29
CA GLU A 63 13.12 2.33 6.14
C GLU A 63 14.05 1.17 5.83
N GLN A 64 14.29 0.93 4.54
CA GLN A 64 15.33 0.01 4.09
C GLN A 64 16.45 0.80 3.45
N HIS A 65 17.68 0.62 3.94
CA HIS A 65 18.88 1.23 3.39
C HIS A 65 19.66 0.18 2.61
N ASN A 66 19.92 0.45 1.34
CA ASN A 66 20.69 -0.45 0.50
C ASN A 66 22.13 0.02 0.40
N PHE A 67 23.08 -0.74 0.95
CA PHE A 67 24.49 -0.34 1.00
C PHE A 67 25.12 -0.16 -0.38
N LYS A 68 24.75 -0.99 -1.35
CA LYS A 68 25.31 -0.94 -2.72
C LYS A 68 24.93 0.32 -3.47
N THR A 69 23.70 0.80 -3.27
CA THR A 69 23.16 1.95 -4.02
C THR A 69 23.13 3.23 -3.21
N GLY A 70 23.36 3.16 -1.89
CA GLY A 70 23.16 4.28 -0.96
C GLY A 70 21.70 4.74 -0.85
N LYS A 71 20.75 4.02 -1.46
CA LYS A 71 19.35 4.44 -1.50
C LYS A 71 18.64 4.05 -0.21
N ILE A 72 17.87 5.01 0.31
CA ILE A 72 16.94 4.84 1.41
C ILE A 72 15.53 4.72 0.82
N VAL A 73 14.82 3.66 1.18
CA VAL A 73 13.46 3.41 0.70
C VAL A 73 12.52 3.30 1.89
N LEU A 74 11.56 4.22 1.98
CA LEU A 74 10.44 4.10 2.91
C LEU A 74 9.61 2.87 2.54
N LYS A 75 9.57 1.88 3.45
CA LYS A 75 8.82 0.63 3.25
C LYS A 75 7.44 0.69 3.87
N TRP A 76 7.34 1.35 5.02
CA TRP A 76 6.09 1.44 5.75
C TRP A 76 6.09 2.66 6.68
N GLU A 77 4.92 3.22 6.90
CA GLU A 77 4.69 4.32 7.83
C GLU A 77 3.34 4.10 8.52
N ARG A 78 3.29 4.34 9.83
CA ARG A 78 2.09 4.14 10.64
C ARG A 78 0.96 5.01 10.12
N LYS A 79 -0.18 4.38 9.83
CA LYS A 79 -1.39 5.12 9.48
C LYS A 79 -1.94 5.80 10.72
N ILE A 80 -2.00 7.13 10.69
CA ILE A 80 -2.65 7.95 11.71
C ILE A 80 -4.01 8.35 11.15
N LYS A 81 -5.08 8.13 11.92
CA LYS A 81 -6.44 8.49 11.53
C LYS A 81 -6.49 9.99 11.14
N GLY A 82 -7.06 10.29 9.97
CA GLY A 82 -7.16 11.67 9.45
C GLY A 82 -5.89 12.20 8.76
N LYS A 83 -4.80 11.42 8.64
CA LYS A 83 -3.63 11.79 7.84
C LYS A 83 -3.41 10.79 6.70
N GLN A 84 -3.48 11.28 5.46
CA GLN A 84 -3.14 10.49 4.28
C GLN A 84 -1.63 10.26 4.20
N THR A 85 -1.22 8.99 4.16
CA THR A 85 0.20 8.62 3.99
C THR A 85 0.67 8.86 2.56
N ILE A 86 1.98 8.87 2.34
CA ILE A 86 2.57 8.93 0.98
C ILE A 86 2.09 7.76 0.14
N GLN A 87 1.92 6.58 0.75
CA GLN A 87 1.44 5.39 0.06
C GLN A 87 -0.04 5.54 -0.35
N ASP A 88 -0.88 6.10 0.52
CA ASP A 88 -2.29 6.38 0.19
C ASP A 88 -2.37 7.34 -1.00
N LYS A 89 -1.54 8.40 -1.02
CA LYS A 89 -1.47 9.33 -2.17
C LYS A 89 -1.09 8.64 -3.48
N LYS A 90 -0.12 7.72 -3.45
CA LYS A 90 0.26 6.93 -4.64
C LYS A 90 -0.89 6.03 -5.10
N THR A 91 -1.58 5.37 -4.16
CA THR A 91 -2.74 4.51 -4.45
C THR A 91 -3.89 5.33 -5.04
N ILE A 92 -4.22 6.49 -4.45
CA ILE A 92 -5.22 7.43 -4.97
C ILE A 92 -4.88 7.84 -6.40
N ALA A 93 -3.61 8.20 -6.68
CA ALA A 93 -3.19 8.57 -8.02
C ALA A 93 -3.34 7.42 -9.04
N GLN A 94 -3.03 6.18 -8.63
CA GLN A 94 -3.25 5.00 -9.47
C GLN A 94 -4.74 4.73 -9.72
N LEU A 95 -5.58 4.82 -8.68
CA LEU A 95 -7.03 4.66 -8.79
C LEU A 95 -7.64 5.69 -9.73
N LYS A 96 -7.28 6.97 -9.61
CA LYS A 96 -7.73 8.04 -10.51
C LYS A 96 -7.35 7.78 -11.97
N ARG A 97 -6.13 7.26 -12.23
CA ARG A 97 -5.72 6.86 -13.59
C ARG A 97 -6.57 5.71 -14.15
N ARG A 98 -6.91 4.71 -13.33
CA ARG A 98 -7.75 3.59 -13.74
C ARG A 98 -9.19 4.02 -14.00
N ILE A 99 -9.77 4.84 -13.12
CA ILE A 99 -11.10 5.43 -13.31
C ILE A 99 -11.17 6.13 -14.66
N LYS A 100 -10.23 7.03 -14.95
CA LYS A 100 -10.17 7.75 -16.24
C LYS A 100 -10.06 6.81 -17.45
N LYS A 101 -9.34 5.69 -17.32
CA LYS A 101 -9.23 4.68 -18.38
C LYS A 101 -10.60 4.03 -18.65
N TYR A 102 -11.31 3.61 -17.61
CA TYR A 102 -12.62 2.96 -17.75
C TYR A 102 -13.70 3.93 -18.22
N GLU A 103 -13.70 5.18 -17.74
CA GLU A 103 -14.60 6.23 -18.25
C GLU A 103 -14.42 6.45 -19.77
N LYS A 104 -13.17 6.54 -20.23
CA LYS A 104 -12.88 6.68 -21.68
C LYS A 104 -13.33 5.44 -22.47
N SER A 105 -13.13 4.26 -21.90
CA SER A 105 -13.49 2.97 -22.52
C SER A 105 -15.00 2.81 -22.67
N ILE A 106 -15.76 3.15 -21.63
CA ILE A 106 -17.23 3.21 -21.64
C ILE A 106 -17.71 4.18 -22.71
N LYS A 107 -17.23 5.43 -22.69
CA LYS A 107 -17.59 6.45 -23.68
C LYS A 107 -17.30 6.01 -25.12
N SER A 108 -16.13 5.44 -25.36
CA SER A 108 -15.76 4.93 -26.69
C SER A 108 -16.68 3.82 -27.17
N ARG A 109 -17.16 2.95 -26.27
CA ARG A 109 -18.08 1.87 -26.64
C ARG A 109 -19.47 2.40 -26.92
N GLU A 110 -19.97 3.33 -26.09
CA GLU A 110 -21.24 4.01 -26.32
C GLU A 110 -21.26 4.69 -27.71
N GLU A 111 -20.19 5.39 -28.09
CA GLU A 111 -20.04 6.00 -29.42
C GLU A 111 -19.96 4.96 -30.56
N SER A 112 -19.34 3.81 -30.31
CA SER A 112 -19.21 2.75 -31.32
C SER A 112 -20.53 2.04 -31.63
N ILE A 113 -21.38 1.86 -30.62
CA ILE A 113 -22.69 1.24 -30.80
C ILE A 113 -23.67 2.15 -31.53
N GLN A 114 -23.58 3.46 -31.30
CA GLN A 114 -24.38 4.42 -32.03
C GLN A 114 -24.13 4.35 -33.56
N LYS A 115 -22.97 3.80 -33.98
CA LYS A 115 -22.58 3.65 -35.39
C LYS A 115 -22.91 2.29 -36.03
N TYR A 116 -23.06 1.22 -35.25
CA TYR A 116 -23.26 -0.14 -35.77
C TYR A 116 -24.44 -0.82 -35.06
N ILE A 117 -25.63 -0.70 -35.65
CA ILE A 117 -26.82 -1.46 -35.24
C ILE A 117 -26.72 -2.84 -35.90
N ASP A 118 -25.92 -3.73 -35.33
CA ASP A 118 -25.94 -5.14 -35.70
C ASP A 118 -26.31 -5.96 -34.46
N LYS A 119 -27.54 -6.50 -34.45
CA LYS A 119 -28.16 -7.15 -33.28
C LYS A 119 -27.32 -8.29 -32.70
N ASN A 120 -26.51 -8.96 -33.54
CA ASN A 120 -25.66 -10.07 -33.15
C ASN A 120 -24.41 -9.66 -32.33
N MET A 121 -24.08 -8.36 -32.26
CA MET A 121 -22.96 -7.84 -31.47
C MET A 121 -23.37 -7.26 -30.11
N MET A 122 -24.68 -7.18 -29.81
CA MET A 122 -25.16 -6.59 -28.56
C MET A 122 -24.75 -7.36 -27.32
N ASP A 123 -24.72 -8.69 -27.37
CA ASP A 123 -24.40 -9.51 -26.20
C ASP A 123 -22.93 -9.35 -25.78
N LEU A 124 -22.02 -9.29 -26.77
CA LEU A 124 -20.59 -9.01 -26.54
C LEU A 124 -20.37 -7.59 -26.04
N TYR A 125 -21.13 -6.62 -26.56
CA TYR A 125 -21.12 -5.26 -26.07
C TYR A 125 -21.59 -5.17 -24.62
N ASN A 126 -22.76 -5.74 -24.30
CA ASN A 126 -23.33 -5.70 -22.95
C ASN A 126 -22.38 -6.33 -21.94
N SER A 127 -21.83 -7.50 -22.27
CA SER A 127 -20.83 -8.18 -21.44
C SER A 127 -19.58 -7.30 -21.20
N SER A 128 -19.10 -6.62 -22.24
CA SER A 128 -17.92 -5.74 -22.14
C SER A 128 -18.22 -4.44 -21.37
N MET A 129 -19.42 -3.89 -21.52
CA MET A 129 -19.88 -2.70 -20.80
C MET A 129 -20.08 -2.98 -19.32
N ASP A 130 -20.68 -4.13 -18.99
CA ASP A 130 -20.87 -4.56 -17.61
C ASP A 130 -19.53 -4.78 -16.92
N TYR A 131 -18.56 -5.39 -17.62
CA TYR A 131 -17.20 -5.53 -17.10
C TYR A 131 -16.58 -4.17 -16.75
N ASP A 132 -16.64 -3.20 -17.66
CA ASP A 132 -16.05 -1.88 -17.44
C ASP A 132 -16.79 -1.08 -16.35
N LYS A 133 -18.12 -1.15 -16.31
CA LYS A 133 -18.94 -0.53 -15.25
C LYS A 133 -18.63 -1.13 -13.88
N ASN A 134 -18.52 -2.45 -13.80
CA ASN A 134 -18.16 -3.15 -12.57
C ASN A 134 -16.75 -2.78 -12.11
N ALA A 135 -15.78 -2.72 -13.02
CA ALA A 135 -14.41 -2.30 -12.73
C ALA A 135 -14.35 -0.83 -12.25
N LEU A 136 -15.09 0.07 -12.92
CA LEU A 136 -15.22 1.47 -12.53
C LEU A 136 -15.81 1.61 -11.11
N ASN A 137 -16.92 0.93 -10.83
CA ASN A 137 -17.58 0.96 -9.53
C ASN A 137 -16.67 0.44 -8.41
N ASN A 138 -15.92 -0.64 -8.65
CA ASN A 138 -14.94 -1.18 -7.70
C ASN A 138 -13.83 -0.16 -7.40
N HIS A 139 -13.31 0.51 -8.44
CA HIS A 139 -12.28 1.55 -8.26
C HIS A 139 -12.80 2.80 -7.55
N LEU A 140 -14.04 3.21 -7.82
CA LEU A 140 -14.69 4.33 -7.13
C LEU A 140 -14.96 4.00 -5.65
N SER A 141 -15.43 2.79 -5.34
CA SER A 141 -15.62 2.35 -3.95
C SER A 141 -14.31 2.38 -3.18
N LYS A 142 -13.26 1.80 -3.75
CA LYS A 142 -11.92 1.84 -3.14
C LYS A 142 -11.39 3.25 -2.97
N LEU A 143 -11.61 4.14 -3.94
CA LEU A 143 -11.17 5.53 -3.81
C LEU A 143 -11.83 6.23 -2.62
N LYS A 144 -13.13 6.01 -2.39
CA LYS A 144 -13.85 6.56 -1.23
C LYS A 144 -13.29 6.06 0.10
N GLU A 145 -12.78 4.82 0.17
CA GLU A 145 -12.11 4.29 1.37
C GLU A 145 -10.80 5.02 1.70
N TYR A 146 -10.13 5.62 0.72
CA TYR A 146 -8.89 6.40 0.92
C TYR A 146 -9.13 7.91 1.11
N GLU A 147 -10.32 8.41 0.78
CA GLU A 147 -10.71 9.81 0.92
C GLU A 147 -11.42 10.11 2.26
N ASN A 148 -11.91 9.07 2.96
CA ASN A 148 -12.48 9.14 4.32
C ASN A 148 -11.44 8.79 5.41
#